data_AF-A0A831LK87-F1
#
_entry.id   AF-A0A831LK87-F1
#
_cell.length_a   1.000
_cell.length_b   1.000
_cell.length_c   1.000
_cell.angle_alpha   90.00
_cell.angle_beta   90.00
_cell.angle_gamma   90.00
#
_symmetry.space_group_name_H-M   'P 1'
#
loop_
_entity.id
_entity.type
_entity.pdbx_description
1 polymer ?
#
loop_
_entity_poly.entity_id
_entity_poly.type
_entity_poly.pdbx_seq_one_letter_code
_entity_poly.pdbx_strand_id
1 'polypeptide(L)'
;MPHRQLAWLEYTLLFFGVPLLLSRPWGRALPQAPEILLLAVAAPCTVWLRWRRRREGGFWRGDRSAEQRELRRLLRRFGLAGFGIVALVLVAWPARLFDLPAERPGLWALVLLTYPLSVWLQEVVFRAYFFARFRTIFPHRRRMILASAAAFGWVHLPYGNGVAITLAFAGGLFFAATYARSRSLRLVFLEHTLYGSLIFTVGLGGFFLLHGAP
;
A
#
# COMPACT_ATOMS: atom_id res chain seq x y z
N MET A 1 27.01 -11.69 10.02
CA MET A 1 27.31 -10.24 9.90
C MET A 1 26.93 -9.65 8.52
N PRO A 2 27.42 -10.13 7.36
CA PRO A 2 27.17 -9.48 6.05
C PRO A 2 25.70 -9.45 5.63
N HIS A 3 24.92 -10.48 5.96
CA HIS A 3 23.49 -10.55 5.60
C HIS A 3 22.61 -9.46 6.25
N ARG A 4 23.00 -8.89 7.41
CA ARG A 4 22.24 -7.80 8.06
C ARG A 4 22.54 -6.45 7.41
N GLN A 5 23.81 -6.19 7.07
CA GLN A 5 24.21 -4.96 6.37
C GLN A 5 23.58 -4.89 4.98
N LEU A 6 23.61 -5.99 4.21
CA LEU A 6 22.90 -6.05 2.92
C LEU A 6 21.40 -5.81 3.07
N ALA A 7 20.76 -6.34 4.12
CA ALA A 7 19.33 -6.12 4.34
C ALA A 7 19.01 -4.65 4.65
N TRP A 8 19.86 -3.95 5.40
CA TRP A 8 19.72 -2.50 5.62
C TRP A 8 19.91 -1.70 4.33
N LEU A 9 20.96 -2.03 3.55
CA LEU A 9 21.22 -1.38 2.25
C LEU A 9 20.01 -1.54 1.32
N GLU A 10 19.53 -2.77 1.17
CA GLU A 10 18.38 -3.10 0.33
C GLU A 10 17.12 -2.37 0.79
N TYR A 11 16.83 -2.35 2.10
CA TYR A 11 15.71 -1.62 2.66
C TYR A 11 15.79 -0.12 2.34
N THR A 12 16.94 0.50 2.60
CA THR A 12 17.13 1.94 2.40
C THR A 12 17.07 2.32 0.92
N LEU A 13 17.77 1.60 0.05
CA LEU A 13 17.81 1.91 -1.37
C LEU A 13 16.44 1.68 -2.03
N LEU A 14 15.82 0.51 -1.82
CA LEU A 14 14.58 0.13 -2.50
C LEU A 14 13.40 0.99 -2.07
N PHE A 15 13.25 1.26 -0.77
CA PHE A 15 12.06 1.92 -0.24
C PHE A 15 12.22 3.42 -0.03
N PHE A 16 13.44 3.96 0.02
CA PHE A 16 13.68 5.39 0.26
C PHE A 16 14.48 6.04 -0.86
N GLY A 17 15.58 5.43 -1.29
CA GLY A 17 16.44 5.95 -2.35
C GLY A 17 15.74 6.03 -3.71
N VAL A 18 15.14 4.93 -4.16
CA VAL A 18 14.47 4.89 -5.47
C VAL A 18 13.26 5.85 -5.54
N PRO A 19 12.33 5.89 -4.56
CA PRO A 19 11.24 6.87 -4.60
C PRO A 19 11.72 8.32 -4.53
N LEU A 20 12.80 8.60 -3.80
CA LEU A 20 13.42 9.93 -3.75
C LEU A 20 13.97 10.34 -5.12
N LEU A 21 14.59 9.42 -5.86
CA LEU A 21 15.02 9.69 -7.23
C LEU A 21 13.82 9.94 -8.16
N LEU A 22 12.77 9.12 -8.09
CA LEU A 22 11.55 9.33 -8.89
C LEU A 22 10.80 10.62 -8.57
N SER A 23 10.97 11.17 -7.36
CA SER A 23 10.36 12.46 -6.98
C SER A 23 11.00 13.67 -7.66
N ARG A 24 12.13 13.50 -8.37
CA ARG A 24 12.80 14.57 -9.11
C ARG A 24 12.04 14.93 -10.39
N PRO A 25 12.27 16.12 -10.98
CA PRO A 25 11.48 16.61 -12.13
C PRO A 25 11.41 15.62 -13.30
N TRP A 26 12.51 14.95 -13.63
CA TRP A 26 12.55 13.96 -14.71
C TRP A 26 11.72 12.71 -14.41
N GLY A 27 11.62 12.29 -13.13
CA GLY A 27 10.80 11.16 -12.73
C GLY A 27 9.31 11.49 -12.74
N ARG A 28 8.96 12.74 -12.38
CA ARG A 28 7.59 13.26 -12.45
C ARG A 28 7.11 13.52 -13.87
N ALA A 29 8.03 13.73 -14.82
CA ALA A 29 7.70 13.90 -16.24
C ALA A 29 7.15 12.62 -16.89
N LEU A 30 7.28 11.46 -16.24
CA LEU A 30 6.76 10.17 -16.69
C LEU A 30 5.54 9.76 -15.84
N PRO A 31 4.30 9.95 -16.33
CA PRO A 31 3.09 9.70 -15.55
C PRO A 31 2.94 8.25 -15.05
N GLN A 32 3.60 7.28 -15.68
CA GLN A 32 3.53 5.86 -15.34
C GLN A 32 4.76 5.35 -14.56
N ALA A 33 5.73 6.23 -14.26
CA ALA A 33 6.97 5.81 -13.62
C ALA A 33 6.78 5.10 -12.26
N PRO A 34 5.89 5.55 -11.35
CA PRO A 34 5.61 4.84 -10.10
C PRO A 34 5.07 3.43 -10.32
N GLU A 35 4.16 3.24 -11.29
CA GLU A 35 3.52 1.96 -11.58
C GLU A 35 4.48 0.99 -12.27
N ILE A 36 5.28 1.47 -13.22
CA ILE A 36 6.32 0.68 -13.89
C ILE A 36 7.36 0.22 -12.87
N LEU A 37 7.79 1.11 -11.97
CA LEU A 37 8.71 0.74 -10.90
C LEU A 37 8.08 -0.30 -9.97
N LEU A 38 6.82 -0.10 -9.56
CA LEU A 38 6.12 -1.07 -8.73
C LEU A 38 6.12 -2.46 -9.37
N LEU A 39 5.83 -2.55 -10.67
CA LEU A 39 5.91 -3.80 -11.43
C LEU A 39 7.34 -4.38 -11.43
N ALA A 40 8.33 -3.54 -11.73
CA ALA A 40 9.74 -3.94 -11.79
C ALA A 40 10.28 -4.46 -10.44
N VAL A 41 9.75 -3.96 -9.32
CA VAL A 41 10.09 -4.44 -7.97
C VAL A 41 9.24 -5.65 -7.57
N ALA A 42 7.94 -5.65 -7.87
CA ALA A 42 7.03 -6.72 -7.50
C ALA A 42 7.34 -8.05 -8.19
N ALA A 43 7.80 -8.02 -9.45
CA ALA A 43 8.17 -9.21 -10.20
C ALA A 43 9.29 -10.05 -9.51
N PRO A 44 10.49 -9.49 -9.23
CA PRO A 44 11.54 -10.24 -8.54
C PRO A 44 11.15 -10.61 -7.09
N CYS A 45 10.40 -9.75 -6.39
CA CYS A 45 9.84 -10.08 -5.06
C CYS A 45 8.95 -11.32 -5.13
N THR A 46 8.09 -11.42 -6.15
CA THR A 46 7.19 -12.56 -6.36
C THR A 46 7.99 -13.84 -6.66
N VAL A 47 9.00 -13.76 -7.52
CA VAL A 47 9.88 -14.89 -7.84
C VAL A 47 10.59 -15.40 -6.58
N TRP A 48 11.17 -14.48 -5.81
CA TRP A 48 11.83 -14.80 -4.54
C TRP A 48 10.87 -15.44 -3.53
N LEU A 49 9.65 -14.91 -3.40
CA LEU A 49 8.61 -15.47 -2.53
C LEU A 49 8.16 -16.86 -2.98
N ARG A 50 8.05 -17.12 -4.29
CA ARG A 50 7.70 -18.44 -4.83
C ARG A 50 8.79 -19.46 -4.56
N TRP A 51 10.06 -19.09 -4.74
CA TRP A 51 11.20 -19.94 -4.39
C TRP A 51 11.20 -20.27 -2.89
N ARG A 52 10.97 -19.27 -2.04
CA ARG A 52 10.93 -19.45 -0.59
C ARG A 52 9.70 -20.21 -0.09
N ARG A 53 8.53 -20.06 -0.73
CA ARG A 53 7.29 -20.80 -0.41
C ARG A 53 7.50 -22.30 -0.50
N ARG A 54 8.28 -22.78 -1.48
CA ARG A 54 8.63 -24.21 -1.59
C ARG A 54 9.34 -24.75 -0.35
N ARG A 55 9.92 -23.87 0.49
CA ARG A 55 10.68 -24.21 1.70
C ARG A 55 9.92 -23.94 3.01
N GLU A 56 9.11 -22.87 3.07
CA GLU A 56 8.55 -22.36 4.33
C GLU A 56 7.00 -22.21 4.33
N GLY A 57 6.29 -22.66 3.29
CA GLY A 57 4.82 -22.59 3.21
C GLY A 57 4.27 -21.31 2.54
N GLY A 58 2.94 -21.24 2.39
CA GLY A 58 2.25 -20.16 1.66
C GLY A 58 2.05 -18.86 2.45
N PHE A 59 1.99 -17.73 1.73
CA PHE A 59 1.72 -16.39 2.29
C PHE A 59 0.35 -15.83 1.90
N TRP A 60 -0.37 -16.51 0.98
CA TRP A 60 -1.65 -16.05 0.45
C TRP A 60 -2.79 -16.19 1.46
N ARG A 61 -2.84 -17.31 2.18
CA ARG A 61 -3.87 -17.62 3.19
C ARG A 61 -3.22 -17.76 4.55
N GLY A 62 -3.86 -17.17 5.55
CA GLY A 62 -3.52 -17.36 6.95
C GLY A 62 -4.27 -18.53 7.58
N ASP A 63 -4.12 -18.69 8.89
CA ASP A 63 -5.00 -19.56 9.67
C ASP A 63 -6.45 -19.05 9.59
N ARG A 64 -7.41 -19.97 9.43
CA ARG A 64 -8.83 -19.64 9.24
C ARG A 64 -9.39 -18.86 10.42
N SER A 65 -9.05 -19.24 11.65
CA SER A 65 -9.55 -18.56 12.84
C SER A 65 -8.96 -17.15 12.97
N ALA A 66 -7.69 -16.98 12.60
CA ALA A 66 -7.02 -15.69 12.58
C ALA A 66 -7.62 -14.77 11.52
N GLU A 67 -7.86 -15.28 10.30
CA GLU A 67 -8.50 -14.51 9.24
C GLU A 67 -9.92 -14.06 9.61
N GLN A 68 -10.73 -14.91 10.22
CA GLN A 68 -12.08 -14.53 10.65
C GLN A 68 -12.07 -13.44 11.73
N ARG A 69 -11.15 -13.53 12.71
CA ARG A 69 -11.00 -12.50 13.74
C ARG A 69 -10.54 -11.18 13.14
N GLU A 70 -9.57 -11.22 12.23
CA GLU A 70 -9.04 -10.02 11.60
C GLU A 70 -10.01 -9.41 10.58
N LEU A 71 -10.82 -10.21 9.88
CA LEU A 71 -11.88 -9.70 9.01
C LEU A 71 -12.90 -8.86 9.79
N ARG A 72 -13.33 -9.31 10.98
CA ARG A 72 -14.22 -8.51 11.84
C ARG A 72 -13.58 -7.19 12.29
N ARG A 73 -12.29 -7.21 12.62
CA ARG A 73 -11.54 -6.01 13.01
C ARG A 73 -11.40 -5.04 11.83
N LEU A 74 -11.08 -5.56 10.65
CA LEU A 74 -11.00 -4.83 9.39
C LEU A 74 -12.33 -4.15 9.11
N LEU A 75 -13.46 -4.88 9.09
CA LEU A 75 -14.76 -4.31 8.75
C LEU A 75 -15.18 -3.19 9.72
N ARG A 76 -14.97 -3.38 11.03
CA ARG A 76 -15.23 -2.34 12.04
C ARG A 76 -14.35 -1.11 11.83
N ARG A 77 -13.05 -1.33 11.60
CA ARG A 77 -12.09 -0.25 11.35
C ARG A 77 -12.39 0.49 10.06
N PHE A 78 -12.78 -0.24 9.01
CA PHE A 78 -13.19 0.32 7.72
C PHE A 78 -14.45 1.17 7.86
N GLY A 79 -15.46 0.71 8.60
CA GLY A 79 -16.66 1.52 8.88
C GLY A 79 -16.31 2.82 9.61
N LEU A 80 -15.56 2.75 10.71
CA LEU A 80 -15.20 3.93 11.51
C LEU A 80 -14.28 4.90 10.75
N ALA A 81 -13.19 4.38 10.17
CA ALA A 81 -12.23 5.19 9.43
C ALA A 81 -12.85 5.72 8.13
N GLY A 82 -13.70 4.94 7.47
CA GLY A 82 -14.38 5.35 6.26
C GLY A 82 -15.35 6.50 6.50
N PHE A 83 -16.13 6.43 7.59
CA PHE A 83 -16.94 7.56 8.05
C PHE A 83 -16.08 8.79 8.33
N GLY A 84 -14.95 8.62 9.05
CA GLY A 84 -14.02 9.71 9.32
C GLY A 84 -13.41 10.33 8.06
N ILE A 85 -13.07 9.52 7.06
CA ILE A 85 -12.55 9.98 5.76
C ILE A 85 -13.61 10.80 5.01
N VAL A 86 -14.85 10.31 4.95
CA VAL A 86 -15.96 11.03 4.31
C VAL A 86 -16.22 12.37 5.02
N ALA A 87 -16.27 12.36 6.36
CA ALA A 87 -16.43 13.57 7.16
C ALA A 87 -15.27 14.56 6.94
N LEU A 88 -14.03 14.08 6.85
CA LEU A 88 -12.86 14.90 6.54
C LEU A 88 -13.01 15.57 5.18
N VAL A 89 -13.39 14.83 4.14
CA VAL A 89 -13.58 15.42 2.80
C VAL A 89 -14.70 16.44 2.81
N LEU A 90 -15.83 16.14 3.45
CA LEU A 90 -16.96 17.06 3.58
C LEU A 90 -16.55 18.42 4.17
N VAL A 91 -15.60 18.44 5.12
CA VAL A 91 -15.14 19.66 5.77
C VAL A 91 -14.00 20.33 5.00
N ALA A 92 -13.00 19.56 4.57
CA ALA A 92 -11.76 20.12 4.00
C ALA A 92 -11.85 20.36 2.49
N TRP A 93 -12.59 19.53 1.75
CA TRP A 93 -12.74 19.58 0.30
C TRP A 93 -14.17 19.23 -0.15
N PRO A 94 -15.21 19.93 0.33
CA PRO A 94 -16.61 19.59 0.04
C PRO A 94 -16.91 19.47 -1.46
N ALA A 95 -16.30 20.34 -2.28
CA ALA A 95 -16.47 20.35 -3.73
C ALA A 95 -15.91 19.11 -4.45
N ARG A 96 -15.04 18.32 -3.81
CA ARG A 96 -14.48 17.09 -4.39
C ARG A 96 -15.30 15.85 -4.04
N LEU A 97 -16.23 15.95 -3.09
CA LEU A 97 -16.92 14.77 -2.60
C LEU A 97 -17.71 14.12 -3.74
N PHE A 98 -17.34 12.89 -4.08
CA PHE A 98 -17.94 12.11 -5.18
C PHE A 98 -17.74 12.71 -6.58
N ASP A 99 -16.73 13.55 -6.79
CA ASP A 99 -16.40 14.14 -8.09
C ASP A 99 -16.20 13.09 -9.19
N LEU A 100 -15.36 12.07 -8.96
CA LEU A 100 -15.03 11.04 -9.93
C LEU A 100 -16.26 10.20 -10.34
N PRO A 101 -17.07 9.65 -9.41
CA PRO A 101 -18.28 8.92 -9.79
C PRO A 101 -19.37 9.83 -10.40
N ALA A 102 -19.46 11.12 -10.02
CA ALA A 102 -20.46 12.03 -10.55
C ALA A 102 -20.12 12.55 -11.95
N GLU A 103 -18.88 12.97 -12.17
CA GLU A 103 -18.44 13.61 -13.42
C GLU A 103 -17.90 12.60 -14.45
N ARG A 104 -17.26 11.51 -13.98
CA ARG A 104 -16.59 10.52 -14.85
C ARG A 104 -16.86 9.08 -14.40
N PRO A 105 -18.12 8.63 -14.34
CA PRO A 105 -18.50 7.31 -13.82
C PRO A 105 -17.82 6.15 -14.54
N GLY A 106 -17.55 6.26 -15.85
CA GLY A 106 -16.82 5.24 -16.60
C GLY A 106 -15.36 5.09 -16.16
N LEU A 107 -14.68 6.21 -15.90
CA LEU A 107 -13.32 6.21 -15.35
C LEU A 107 -13.31 5.69 -13.91
N TRP A 108 -14.28 6.11 -13.09
CA TRP A 108 -14.47 5.58 -11.74
C TRP A 108 -14.60 4.04 -11.76
N ALA A 109 -15.48 3.50 -12.60
CA ALA A 109 -15.68 2.06 -12.71
C ALA A 109 -14.40 1.35 -13.19
N LEU A 110 -13.70 1.91 -14.17
CA LEU A 110 -12.41 1.37 -14.64
C LEU A 110 -11.38 1.34 -13.52
N VAL A 111 -11.27 2.42 -12.73
CA VAL A 111 -10.39 2.48 -11.55
C VAL A 111 -10.78 1.39 -10.56
N LEU A 112 -12.06 1.27 -10.19
CA LEU A 112 -12.50 0.24 -9.23
C LEU A 112 -12.22 -1.19 -9.70
N LEU A 113 -12.30 -1.46 -11.00
CA LEU A 113 -12.02 -2.77 -11.58
C LEU A 113 -10.52 -3.08 -11.69
N THR A 114 -9.70 -2.10 -12.04
CA THR A 114 -8.26 -2.29 -12.34
C THR A 114 -7.37 -2.06 -11.13
N TYR A 115 -7.75 -1.18 -10.21
CA TYR A 115 -6.99 -0.84 -9.01
C TYR A 115 -6.63 -2.04 -8.13
N PRO A 116 -7.48 -3.09 -7.95
CA PRO A 116 -7.10 -4.29 -7.23
C PRO A 116 -5.80 -4.92 -7.76
N LEU A 117 -5.51 -4.87 -9.06
CA LEU A 117 -4.25 -5.39 -9.59
C LEU A 117 -3.03 -4.64 -9.04
N SER A 118 -3.11 -3.30 -8.96
CA SER A 118 -2.07 -2.47 -8.35
C SER A 118 -1.91 -2.82 -6.86
N VAL A 119 -3.03 -2.94 -6.13
CA VAL A 119 -3.03 -3.34 -4.72
C VAL A 119 -2.33 -4.68 -4.50
N TRP A 120 -2.58 -5.67 -5.37
CA TRP A 120 -1.93 -6.97 -5.26
C TRP A 120 -0.40 -6.85 -5.33
N LEU A 121 0.12 -6.12 -6.30
CA LEU A 121 1.57 -5.88 -6.46
C LEU A 121 2.15 -5.17 -5.24
N GLN A 122 1.46 -4.14 -4.75
CA GLN A 122 1.87 -3.40 -3.56
C GLN A 122 1.94 -4.31 -2.33
N GLU A 123 0.90 -5.08 -2.04
CA GLU A 123 0.89 -5.92 -0.84
C GLU A 123 1.90 -7.07 -0.93
N VAL A 124 2.18 -7.60 -2.13
CA VAL A 124 3.28 -8.55 -2.35
C VAL A 124 4.61 -7.96 -1.90
N VAL A 125 4.92 -6.73 -2.30
CA VAL A 125 6.18 -6.05 -1.96
C VAL A 125 6.20 -5.66 -0.48
N PHE A 126 5.20 -4.91 -0.02
CA PHE A 126 5.22 -4.25 1.28
C PHE A 126 4.79 -5.15 2.44
N ARG A 127 4.17 -6.31 2.19
CA ARG A 127 3.82 -7.28 3.24
C ARG A 127 4.53 -8.59 3.08
N ALA A 128 4.23 -9.33 2.01
CA ALA A 128 4.72 -10.69 1.88
C ALA A 128 6.24 -10.71 1.81
N TYR A 129 6.82 -9.93 0.89
CA TYR A 129 8.25 -9.78 0.71
C TYR A 129 8.88 -9.07 1.90
N PHE A 130 8.37 -7.89 2.28
CA PHE A 130 8.95 -7.09 3.36
C PHE A 130 9.09 -7.86 4.69
N PHE A 131 8.01 -8.48 5.17
CA PHE A 131 8.01 -9.22 6.45
C PHE A 131 8.89 -10.47 6.40
N ALA A 132 9.04 -11.05 5.22
CA ALA A 132 9.89 -12.20 4.99
C ALA A 132 11.38 -11.81 4.98
N ARG A 133 11.72 -10.78 4.20
CA ARG A 133 13.08 -10.38 3.87
C ARG A 133 13.79 -9.67 5.02
N PHE A 134 13.07 -8.78 5.72
CA PHE A 134 13.66 -7.84 6.67
C PHE A 134 13.51 -8.26 8.15
N ARG A 135 13.08 -9.50 8.44
CA ARG A 135 12.94 -9.98 9.83
C ARG A 135 14.22 -9.95 10.65
N THR A 136 15.38 -10.03 10.00
CA THR A 136 16.70 -9.98 10.65
C THR A 136 17.09 -8.57 11.13
N ILE A 137 16.50 -7.53 10.54
CA ILE A 137 16.71 -6.12 10.92
C ILE A 137 15.53 -5.57 11.73
N PHE A 138 14.31 -6.10 11.52
CA PHE A 138 13.11 -5.77 12.30
C PHE A 138 12.51 -7.01 12.99
N PRO A 139 13.16 -7.56 14.04
CA PRO A 139 12.69 -8.80 14.69
C PRO A 139 11.38 -8.59 15.48
N HIS A 140 11.15 -7.38 15.97
CA HIS A 140 9.95 -7.06 16.75
C HIS A 140 8.79 -6.67 15.85
N ARG A 141 7.62 -7.27 16.11
CA ARG A 141 6.39 -7.05 15.34
C ARG A 141 6.01 -5.57 15.19
N ARG A 142 6.11 -4.77 16.26
CA ARG A 142 5.79 -3.32 16.20
C ARG A 142 6.75 -2.56 15.28
N ARG A 143 8.05 -2.85 15.36
CA ARG A 143 9.08 -2.22 14.49
C ARG A 143 8.89 -2.63 13.04
N MET A 144 8.58 -3.90 12.78
CA MET A 144 8.27 -4.39 11.43
C MET A 144 7.07 -3.66 10.82
N ILE A 145 5.98 -3.50 11.58
CA ILE A 145 4.78 -2.76 11.14
C ILE A 145 5.15 -1.32 10.82
N LEU A 146 5.85 -0.63 11.72
CA LEU A 146 6.21 0.78 11.53
C LEU A 146 7.14 0.98 10.33
N ALA A 147 8.17 0.13 10.17
CA ALA A 147 9.09 0.21 9.05
C ALA A 147 8.40 -0.07 7.70
N SER A 148 7.54 -1.09 7.67
CA SER A 148 6.74 -1.43 6.49
C SER A 148 5.75 -0.32 6.11
N ALA A 149 5.11 0.31 7.11
CA ALA A 149 4.22 1.45 6.89
C ALA A 149 4.97 2.71 6.45
N ALA A 150 6.13 3.00 7.04
CA ALA A 150 6.99 4.13 6.66
C ALA A 150 7.47 4.00 5.21
N ALA A 151 7.96 2.81 4.82
CA ALA A 151 8.31 2.50 3.43
C ALA A 151 7.11 2.68 2.49
N PHE A 152 5.93 2.22 2.89
CA PHE A 152 4.71 2.35 2.11
C PHE A 152 4.22 3.80 1.98
N GLY A 153 4.35 4.62 3.02
CA GLY A 153 4.10 6.06 2.91
C GLY A 153 5.11 6.75 2.00
N TRP A 154 6.40 6.43 2.15
CA TRP A 154 7.47 7.08 1.40
C TRP A 154 7.45 6.78 -0.10
N VAL A 155 6.98 5.59 -0.52
CA VAL A 155 6.85 5.28 -1.96
C VAL A 155 5.86 6.22 -2.68
N HIS A 156 5.01 6.94 -1.94
CA HIS A 156 4.08 7.93 -2.47
C HIS A 156 4.68 9.33 -2.61
N LEU A 157 5.95 9.52 -2.22
CA LEU A 157 6.68 10.79 -2.41
C LEU A 157 6.67 11.33 -3.85
N PRO A 158 6.72 10.50 -4.92
CA PRO A 158 6.67 11.00 -6.30
C PRO A 158 5.42 11.80 -6.63
N TYR A 159 4.27 11.51 -5.99
CA TYR A 159 3.01 12.25 -6.16
C TYR A 159 3.08 13.71 -5.65
N GLY A 160 4.15 14.08 -4.96
CA GLY A 160 4.48 15.48 -4.69
C GLY A 160 3.61 16.20 -3.67
N ASN A 161 2.76 15.48 -2.95
CA ASN A 161 1.88 16.04 -1.93
C ASN A 161 1.96 15.25 -0.61
N GLY A 162 1.86 15.95 0.52
CA GLY A 162 1.92 15.35 1.86
C GLY A 162 0.70 14.49 2.21
N VAL A 163 -0.45 14.73 1.54
CA VAL A 163 -1.69 13.98 1.77
C VAL A 163 -1.51 12.52 1.37
N ALA A 164 -0.97 12.25 0.18
CA ALA A 164 -0.71 10.90 -0.31
C ALA A 164 0.24 10.13 0.63
N ILE A 165 1.33 10.76 1.06
CA ILE A 165 2.31 10.16 1.99
C ILE A 165 1.65 9.81 3.33
N THR A 166 0.88 10.75 3.88
CA THR A 166 0.25 10.60 5.21
C THR A 166 -0.85 9.54 5.20
N LEU A 167 -1.74 9.57 4.20
CA LEU A 167 -2.80 8.58 4.04
C LEU A 167 -2.23 7.19 3.75
N ALA A 168 -1.23 7.10 2.88
CA ALA A 168 -0.54 5.85 2.62
C ALA A 168 0.13 5.32 3.88
N PHE A 169 0.85 6.14 4.64
CA PHE A 169 1.43 5.72 5.92
C PHE A 169 0.37 5.18 6.90
N ALA A 170 -0.74 5.90 7.08
CA ALA A 170 -1.83 5.50 7.95
C ALA A 170 -2.49 4.17 7.50
N GLY A 171 -2.80 4.04 6.20
CA GLY A 171 -3.28 2.79 5.62
C GLY A 171 -2.26 1.66 5.76
N GLY A 172 -0.98 1.95 5.53
CA GLY A 172 0.14 1.04 5.69
C GLY A 172 0.24 0.48 7.10
N LEU A 173 -0.03 1.28 8.14
CA LEU A 173 -0.12 0.79 9.52
C LEU A 173 -1.25 -0.21 9.68
N PHE A 174 -2.42 0.04 9.07
CA PHE A 174 -3.56 -0.87 9.13
C PHE A 174 -3.25 -2.20 8.44
N PHE A 175 -2.75 -2.13 7.20
CA PHE A 175 -2.44 -3.27 6.34
C PHE A 175 -1.33 -4.13 6.94
N ALA A 176 -0.23 -3.52 7.38
CA ALA A 176 0.87 -4.22 8.03
C ALA A 176 0.44 -4.85 9.36
N ALA A 177 -0.42 -4.19 10.15
CA ALA A 177 -0.95 -4.77 11.38
C ALA A 177 -1.87 -5.97 11.12
N THR A 178 -2.72 -5.91 10.08
CA THR A 178 -3.56 -7.02 9.64
C THR A 178 -2.69 -8.19 9.20
N TYR A 179 -1.71 -7.96 8.32
CA TYR A 179 -0.79 -9.01 7.87
C TYR A 179 -0.01 -9.64 9.04
N ALA A 180 0.44 -8.81 9.99
CA ALA A 180 1.19 -9.29 11.15
C ALA A 180 0.36 -10.22 12.07
N ARG A 181 -0.97 -10.08 12.10
CA ARG A 181 -1.87 -10.90 12.93
C ARG A 181 -2.42 -12.12 12.20
N SER A 182 -2.74 -11.97 10.91
CA SER A 182 -3.37 -13.04 10.12
C SER A 182 -2.38 -13.85 9.31
N ARG A 183 -1.21 -13.28 8.95
CA ARG A 183 -0.30 -13.79 7.90
C ARG A 183 -1.02 -14.05 6.57
N SER A 184 -2.11 -13.33 6.31
CA SER A 184 -2.97 -13.52 5.15
C SER A 184 -2.82 -12.37 4.17
N LEU A 185 -2.15 -12.60 3.04
CA LEU A 185 -2.04 -11.58 2.01
C LEU A 185 -3.40 -11.27 1.39
N ARG A 186 -4.29 -12.27 1.22
CA ARG A 186 -5.63 -12.05 0.66
C ARG A 186 -6.51 -11.12 1.51
N LEU A 187 -6.37 -11.20 2.83
CA LEU A 187 -7.15 -10.36 3.74
C LEU A 187 -6.68 -8.90 3.69
N VAL A 188 -5.37 -8.71 3.57
CA VAL A 188 -4.79 -7.37 3.46
C VAL A 188 -5.04 -6.77 2.07
N PHE A 189 -5.01 -7.59 1.03
CA PHE A 189 -5.45 -7.22 -0.31
C PHE A 189 -6.88 -6.70 -0.28
N LEU A 190 -7.83 -7.45 0.32
CA LEU A 190 -9.20 -7.00 0.49
C LEU A 190 -9.26 -5.67 1.25
N GLU A 191 -8.53 -5.56 2.35
CA GLU A 191 -8.50 -4.33 3.17
C GLU A 191 -8.04 -3.13 2.35
N HIS A 192 -6.91 -3.25 1.67
CA HIS A 192 -6.32 -2.17 0.91
C HIS A 192 -7.21 -1.81 -0.29
N THR A 193 -7.78 -2.81 -0.99
CA THR A 193 -8.76 -2.54 -2.05
C THR A 193 -9.94 -1.73 -1.53
N LEU A 194 -10.54 -2.10 -0.39
CA LEU A 194 -11.65 -1.34 0.19
C LEU A 194 -11.28 0.12 0.50
N TYR A 195 -10.13 0.35 1.15
CA TYR A 195 -9.67 1.70 1.46
C TYR A 195 -9.34 2.50 0.21
N GLY A 196 -8.63 1.94 -0.76
CA GLY A 196 -8.30 2.65 -1.99
C GLY A 196 -9.54 2.94 -2.83
N SER A 197 -10.47 2.00 -2.96
CA SER A 197 -11.76 2.23 -3.61
C SER A 197 -12.53 3.37 -2.94
N LEU A 198 -12.53 3.44 -1.60
CA LEU A 198 -13.13 4.56 -0.87
C LEU A 198 -12.43 5.88 -1.22
N ILE A 199 -11.10 5.94 -1.14
CA ILE A 199 -10.29 7.14 -1.45
C ILE A 199 -10.58 7.67 -2.86
N PHE A 200 -10.64 6.80 -3.87
CA PHE A 200 -11.00 7.19 -5.24
C PHE A 200 -12.46 7.59 -5.40
N THR A 201 -13.36 7.08 -4.57
CA THR A 201 -14.79 7.40 -4.63
C THR A 201 -15.10 8.73 -3.93
N VAL A 202 -14.43 9.05 -2.82
CA VAL A 202 -14.74 10.21 -1.99
C VAL A 202 -13.92 11.46 -2.35
N GLY A 203 -13.33 11.54 -3.54
CA GLY A 203 -12.64 12.76 -4.01
C GLY A 203 -11.20 12.94 -3.54
N LEU A 204 -10.59 11.91 -2.95
CA LEU A 204 -9.17 11.93 -2.55
C LEU A 204 -8.26 11.26 -3.57
N GLY A 205 -8.81 10.57 -4.59
CA GLY A 205 -8.06 9.88 -5.64
C GLY A 205 -7.08 10.77 -6.40
N GLY A 206 -7.40 12.06 -6.58
CA GLY A 206 -6.53 13.02 -7.25
C GLY A 206 -5.14 13.18 -6.61
N PHE A 207 -5.02 12.99 -5.29
CA PHE A 207 -3.73 13.04 -4.59
C PHE A 207 -2.81 11.85 -4.94
N PHE A 208 -3.37 10.78 -5.49
CA PHE A 208 -2.65 9.56 -5.88
C PHE A 208 -2.43 9.47 -7.39
N LEU A 209 -2.55 10.60 -8.10
CA LEU A 209 -2.29 10.74 -9.52
C LEU A 209 -1.26 11.86 -9.71
N LEU A 210 -0.22 11.62 -10.52
CA LEU A 210 0.87 12.60 -10.74
C LEU A 210 0.40 13.97 -11.26
N HIS A 211 -0.79 14.05 -11.86
CA HIS A 211 -1.41 15.27 -12.38
C HIS A 211 -2.86 15.47 -11.87
N GLY A 212 -3.26 14.78 -10.78
CA GLY A 212 -4.66 14.76 -10.34
C GLY A 212 -5.00 15.71 -9.20
N ALA A 213 -4.02 16.38 -8.59
CA ALA A 213 -4.28 17.43 -7.61
C ALA A 213 -4.07 18.80 -8.28
N PRO A 214 -5.03 19.74 -8.16
CA PRO A 214 -4.78 21.16 -8.39
C PRO A 214 -3.81 21.73 -7.35
#